data_AF-A0A8X6JM95-F1
#
_entry.id   AF-A0A8X6JM95-F1
#
_cell.length_a   1.000
_cell.length_b   1.000
_cell.length_c   1.000
_cell.angle_alpha   90.00
_cell.angle_beta   90.00
_cell.angle_gamma   90.00
#
_symmetry.space_group_name_H-M   'P 1'
#
loop_
_entity.id
_entity.type
_entity.pdbx_description
1 polymer ?
#
loop_
_entity_poly.entity_id
_entity_poly.type
_entity_poly.pdbx_seq_one_letter_code
_entity_poly.pdbx_strand_id
1 'polypeptide(L)'
;MSSKQHLADSKQKHVLISRNCIALVLQKIHTDGGKQEDGHSIFADFLQQNSMCFWNACLTRSVASLEYRGCLVPSTLLISGTEFALEVVRSAWARRVLRPPKGYAVGRLGRAVEIVERNALV
;
A
#
# COMPACT_ATOMS: atom_id res chain seq x y z
N MET A 1 23.90 -33.81 1.22
CA MET A 1 24.21 -32.57 1.97
C MET A 1 24.50 -31.47 0.98
N SER A 2 24.15 -30.23 1.33
CA SER A 2 24.44 -28.96 0.63
C SER A 2 23.28 -28.34 -0.17
N SER A 3 22.53 -27.55 0.59
CA SER A 3 21.50 -26.59 0.23
C SER A 3 21.98 -25.59 -0.82
N LYS A 4 21.23 -25.44 -1.92
CA LYS A 4 21.38 -24.31 -2.82
C LYS A 4 20.54 -23.15 -2.30
N GLN A 5 21.24 -22.14 -1.84
CA GLN A 5 20.73 -20.86 -1.36
C GLN A 5 19.82 -20.23 -2.41
N HIS A 6 18.57 -19.96 -2.03
CA HIS A 6 17.65 -19.15 -2.82
C HIS A 6 18.02 -17.68 -2.57
N LEU A 7 18.99 -17.18 -3.35
CA LEU A 7 19.36 -15.77 -3.38
C LEU A 7 18.17 -15.01 -3.97
N ALA A 8 17.29 -14.51 -3.11
CA ALA A 8 16.22 -13.61 -3.46
C ALA A 8 16.85 -12.29 -3.91
N ASP A 9 17.11 -12.24 -5.22
CA ASP A 9 17.55 -11.09 -5.98
C ASP A 9 16.53 -9.96 -5.78
N SER A 10 16.76 -9.16 -4.74
CA SER A 10 15.97 -7.99 -4.40
C SER A 10 16.26 -6.94 -5.46
N LYS A 11 15.55 -7.04 -6.59
CA LYS A 11 15.56 -6.05 -7.65
C LYS A 11 15.14 -4.71 -7.04
N GLN A 12 16.14 -3.89 -6.73
CA GLN A 12 16.02 -2.48 -6.39
C GLN A 12 15.40 -1.77 -7.61
N LYS A 13 14.08 -1.79 -7.71
CA LYS A 13 13.35 -1.04 -8.75
C LYS A 13 13.31 0.41 -8.29
N HIS A 14 14.03 1.28 -9.00
CA HIS A 14 13.91 2.71 -8.82
C HIS A 14 12.46 3.12 -9.13
N VAL A 15 11.69 3.51 -8.10
CA VAL A 15 10.33 4.01 -8.27
C VAL A 15 10.38 5.53 -8.30
N LEU A 16 9.89 6.14 -9.38
CA LEU A 16 9.74 7.58 -9.48
C LEU A 16 8.57 8.04 -8.58
N ILE A 17 8.90 8.63 -7.43
CA ILE A 17 7.93 9.17 -6.49
C ILE A 17 7.53 10.58 -6.97
N SER A 18 6.33 10.72 -7.50
CA SER A 18 5.77 12.04 -7.84
C SER A 18 5.21 12.73 -6.59
N ARG A 19 4.98 14.05 -6.66
CA ARG A 19 4.39 14.82 -5.54
C ARG A 19 3.00 14.31 -5.13
N ASN A 20 2.30 13.64 -6.05
CA ASN A 20 0.97 13.08 -5.84
C ASN A 20 1.05 11.58 -5.56
N CYS A 21 2.02 11.15 -4.76
CA CYS A 21 2.14 9.79 -4.27
C CYS A 21 2.02 9.74 -2.75
N ILE A 22 1.19 8.82 -2.25
CA ILE A 22 1.17 8.42 -0.85
C ILE A 22 1.77 7.02 -0.70
N ALA A 23 2.40 6.78 0.45
CA ALA A 23 2.83 5.46 0.86
C ALA A 23 1.89 4.92 1.93
N LEU A 24 1.43 3.69 1.73
CA LEU A 24 0.60 2.92 2.64
C LEU A 24 1.46 1.78 3.20
N VAL A 25 1.94 1.93 4.44
CA VAL A 25 2.71 0.89 5.12
C VAL A 25 1.73 -0.10 5.73
N LEU A 26 1.81 -1.33 5.24
CA LEU A 26 1.01 -2.44 5.69
C LEU A 26 1.84 -3.35 6.60
N GLN A 27 1.19 -3.99 7.55
CA GLN A 27 1.77 -5.03 8.39
C GLN A 27 0.98 -6.31 8.16
N LYS A 28 1.65 -7.39 7.78
CA LYS A 28 1.00 -8.69 7.58
C LYS A 28 0.61 -9.25 8.94
N ILE A 29 -0.68 -9.50 9.16
CA ILE A 29 -1.22 -9.99 10.45
C ILE A 29 -1.17 -11.52 10.50
N HIS A 30 -1.37 -12.19 9.36
CA HIS A 30 -1.32 -13.65 9.26
C HIS A 30 -0.24 -14.10 8.28
N THR A 31 0.80 -14.76 8.81
CA THR A 31 1.73 -15.60 8.04
C THR A 31 1.22 -17.03 8.06
N ASP A 32 0.05 -17.30 7.47
CA ASP A 32 -0.11 -18.62 6.88
C ASP A 32 0.82 -18.66 5.68
N GLY A 33 1.53 -19.78 5.48
CA GLY A 33 2.61 -19.98 4.49
C GLY A 33 2.23 -19.80 3.01
N GLY A 34 1.18 -19.02 2.73
CA GLY A 34 0.79 -18.54 1.43
C GLY A 34 1.82 -17.60 0.82
N LYS A 35 2.03 -17.83 -0.47
CA LYS A 35 2.81 -17.10 -1.46
C LYS A 35 3.02 -15.62 -1.12
N GLN A 36 4.23 -15.11 -1.35
CA GLN A 36 4.52 -13.68 -1.33
C GLN A 36 3.51 -12.98 -2.26
N GLU A 37 2.59 -12.22 -1.69
CA GLU A 37 1.55 -11.56 -2.48
C GLU A 37 2.17 -10.38 -3.20
N ASP A 38 1.99 -10.34 -4.52
CA ASP A 38 2.45 -9.23 -5.33
C ASP A 38 1.74 -7.94 -4.88
N GLY A 39 2.47 -6.82 -4.85
CA GLY A 39 1.91 -5.53 -4.42
C GLY A 39 0.64 -5.11 -5.18
N HIS A 40 0.48 -5.58 -6.42
CA HIS A 40 -0.76 -5.41 -7.19
C HIS A 40 -1.97 -6.13 -6.59
N SER A 41 -1.80 -7.35 -6.08
CA SER A 41 -2.88 -8.11 -5.44
C SER A 41 -3.34 -7.42 -4.16
N ILE A 42 -2.37 -6.99 -3.35
CA ILE A 42 -2.65 -6.25 -2.11
C ILE A 42 -3.36 -4.92 -2.42
N PHE A 43 -2.95 -4.23 -3.49
CA PHE A 43 -3.62 -3.02 -3.95
C PHE A 43 -5.06 -3.28 -4.44
N ALA A 44 -5.28 -4.34 -5.24
CA ALA A 44 -6.62 -4.70 -5.71
C ALA A 44 -7.56 -5.03 -4.53
N ASP A 45 -7.08 -5.77 -3.54
CA ASP A 45 -7.81 -6.06 -2.31
C ASP A 45 -8.11 -4.78 -1.52
N PHE A 46 -7.15 -3.85 -1.41
CA PHE A 46 -7.37 -2.56 -0.80
C PHE A 46 -8.50 -1.77 -1.49
N LEU A 47 -8.51 -1.75 -2.82
CA LEU A 47 -9.58 -1.11 -3.59
C LEU A 47 -10.92 -1.78 -3.30
N GLN A 48 -10.98 -3.11 -3.31
CA GLN A 48 -12.21 -3.87 -3.06
C GLN A 48 -12.76 -3.64 -1.65
N GLN A 49 -11.91 -3.65 -0.62
CA GLN A 49 -12.36 -3.43 0.76
C GLN A 49 -12.93 -2.02 0.96
N ASN A 50 -12.35 -1.01 0.32
CA ASN A 50 -12.80 0.37 0.48
C ASN A 50 -13.92 0.75 -0.50
N SER A 51 -14.11 0.03 -1.61
CA SER A 51 -15.24 0.25 -2.52
C SER A 51 -16.58 -0.16 -1.89
N MET A 52 -16.55 -1.15 -0.99
CA MET A 52 -17.70 -1.59 -0.20
C MET A 52 -18.16 -0.59 0.86
N CYS A 53 -17.45 0.54 1.02
CA CYS A 53 -17.79 1.61 1.96
C CYS A 53 -18.93 2.49 1.40
N PHE A 54 -20.10 1.91 1.16
CA PHE A 54 -21.22 2.55 0.45
C PHE A 54 -21.75 3.83 1.12
N TRP A 55 -21.54 3.98 2.44
CA TRP A 55 -21.93 5.17 3.18
C TRP A 55 -21.00 6.38 2.92
N ASN A 56 -19.86 6.18 2.26
CA ASN A 56 -18.92 7.24 1.89
C ASN A 56 -18.61 7.23 0.39
N ALA A 57 -19.55 7.78 -0.40
CA ALA A 57 -19.41 7.88 -1.85
C ALA A 57 -18.17 8.67 -2.31
N CYS A 58 -17.65 9.59 -1.50
CA CYS A 58 -16.40 10.28 -1.79
C CYS A 58 -15.20 9.33 -1.68
N LEU A 59 -15.16 8.49 -0.65
CA LEU A 59 -14.11 7.48 -0.48
C LEU A 59 -14.17 6.44 -1.60
N THR A 60 -15.35 5.89 -1.90
CA THR A 60 -15.51 4.88 -2.97
C THR A 60 -15.00 5.41 -4.33
N ARG A 61 -15.39 6.64 -4.71
CA ARG A 61 -14.93 7.26 -5.97
C ARG A 61 -13.43 7.57 -5.94
N SER A 62 -12.93 8.09 -4.83
CA SER A 62 -11.52 8.43 -4.67
C SER A 62 -10.65 7.19 -4.80
N VAL A 63 -11.02 6.11 -4.11
CA VAL A 63 -10.36 4.81 -4.15
C VAL A 63 -10.36 4.24 -5.56
N ALA A 64 -11.49 4.29 -6.27
CA ALA A 64 -11.58 3.83 -7.66
C ALA A 64 -10.67 4.62 -8.64
N SER A 65 -10.33 5.88 -8.31
CA SER A 65 -9.42 6.72 -9.11
C SER A 65 -7.94 6.57 -8.74
N LEU A 66 -7.60 5.72 -7.77
CA LEU A 66 -6.22 5.52 -7.35
C LEU A 66 -5.46 4.66 -8.37
N GLU A 67 -4.19 4.97 -8.53
CA GLU A 67 -3.28 4.26 -9.40
C GLU A 67 -2.15 3.64 -8.58
N TYR A 68 -1.84 2.39 -8.87
CA TYR A 68 -0.69 1.72 -8.27
C TYR A 68 0.61 2.19 -8.93
N ARG A 69 1.57 2.66 -8.14
CA ARG A 69 2.90 3.10 -8.62
C ARG A 69 4.01 2.11 -8.32
N GLY A 70 3.79 1.23 -7.35
CA GLY A 70 4.79 0.24 -6.96
C GLY A 70 4.60 -0.22 -5.53
N CYS A 71 5.43 -1.15 -5.11
CA CYS A 71 5.52 -1.59 -3.73
C CYS A 71 6.99 -1.63 -3.31
N LEU A 72 7.28 -1.17 -2.10
CA LEU A 72 8.55 -1.42 -1.46
C LEU A 72 8.39 -2.61 -0.53
N VAL A 73 9.25 -3.59 -0.74
CA VAL A 73 9.32 -4.81 0.08
C VAL A 73 9.75 -4.40 1.50
N PRO A 74 9.14 -4.98 2.55
CA PRO A 74 8.20 -6.10 2.52
C PRO A 74 6.72 -5.73 2.33
N SER A 75 6.29 -4.50 2.60
CA SER A 75 4.84 -4.25 2.75
C SER A 75 4.41 -2.79 2.62
N THR A 76 5.14 -1.94 1.90
CA THR A 76 4.73 -0.55 1.63
C THR A 76 4.17 -0.43 0.22
N LEU A 77 2.90 -0.05 0.06
CA LEU A 77 2.31 0.26 -1.25
C LEU A 77 2.50 1.74 -1.58
N LEU A 78 2.88 2.02 -2.82
CA LEU A 78 2.97 3.36 -3.37
C LEU A 78 1.78 3.58 -4.30
N ILE A 79 0.97 4.58 -3.95
CA ILE A 79 -0.29 4.86 -4.62
C ILE A 79 -0.29 6.32 -5.06
N SER A 80 -0.69 6.58 -6.31
CA SER A 80 -0.94 7.92 -6.82
C SER A 80 -2.41 8.14 -7.13
N GLY A 81 -2.77 9.40 -7.36
CA GLY A 81 -4.11 9.80 -7.76
C GLY A 81 -4.19 11.32 -7.83
N THR A 82 -5.42 11.83 -7.96
CA THR A 82 -5.66 13.27 -7.84
C THR A 82 -5.41 13.74 -6.41
N GLU A 83 -5.04 15.00 -6.22
CA GLU A 83 -4.80 15.56 -4.88
C GLU A 83 -6.02 15.38 -3.97
N PHE A 84 -7.21 15.60 -4.53
CA PHE A 84 -8.48 15.36 -3.87
C PHE A 84 -8.64 13.90 -3.42
N ALA A 85 -8.41 12.92 -4.31
CA ALA A 85 -8.56 11.51 -3.97
C ALA A 85 -7.59 11.08 -2.85
N LEU A 86 -6.35 11.55 -2.92
CA LEU A 86 -5.33 11.28 -1.90
C LEU A 86 -5.70 11.91 -0.54
N GLU A 87 -6.29 13.10 -0.54
CA GLU A 87 -6.76 13.75 0.69
C GLU A 87 -7.94 13.02 1.32
N VAL A 88 -8.88 12.52 0.50
CA VAL A 88 -9.99 11.68 0.99
C VAL A 88 -9.46 10.40 1.64
N VAL A 89 -8.44 9.76 1.06
CA VAL A 89 -7.81 8.58 1.65
C VAL A 89 -7.09 8.92 2.96
N ARG A 90 -6.35 10.03 3.02
CA ARG A 90 -5.70 10.52 4.27
C ARG A 90 -6.74 10.78 5.37
N SER A 91 -7.82 11.47 5.02
CA SER A 91 -8.93 11.76 5.93
C SER A 91 -9.63 10.49 6.41
N ALA A 92 -9.85 9.52 5.53
CA ALA A 92 -10.43 8.22 5.88
C ALA A 92 -9.53 7.43 6.85
N TRP A 93 -8.22 7.50 6.67
CA TRP A 93 -7.26 6.91 7.60
C TRP A 93 -7.27 7.60 8.96
N ALA A 94 -7.20 8.93 8.99
CA ALA A 94 -7.23 9.71 10.23
C ALA A 94 -8.50 9.44 11.05
N ARG A 95 -9.64 9.26 10.37
CA ARG A 95 -10.93 8.92 10.99
C ARG A 95 -11.11 7.43 11.30
N ARG A 96 -10.11 6.58 11.05
CA ARG A 96 -10.15 5.12 11.25
C ARG A 96 -11.29 4.42 10.48
N VAL A 97 -11.68 4.97 9.33
CA VAL A 97 -12.73 4.38 8.47
C VAL A 97 -12.17 3.72 7.21
N LEU A 98 -10.87 3.92 6.94
CA LEU A 98 -10.14 3.24 5.88
C LEU A 98 -9.94 1.76 6.25
N ARG A 99 -10.37 0.86 5.36
CA ARG A 99 -10.24 -0.59 5.56
C ARG A 99 -8.90 -1.10 5.02
N PRO A 100 -8.17 -1.93 5.79
CA PRO A 100 -6.98 -2.58 5.27
C PRO A 100 -7.33 -3.65 4.22
N PRO A 101 -6.39 -4.03 3.35
CA PRO A 101 -6.50 -5.26 2.57
C PRO A 101 -6.56 -6.49 3.49
N LYS A 102 -7.10 -7.61 2.98
CA LYS A 102 -7.26 -8.84 3.76
C LYS A 102 -5.91 -9.38 4.22
N GLY A 103 -5.81 -9.79 5.49
CA GLY A 103 -4.56 -10.32 6.05
C GLY A 103 -3.50 -9.25 6.39
N TYR A 104 -3.80 -7.96 6.19
CA TYR A 104 -2.93 -6.85 6.56
C TYR A 104 -3.60 -5.91 7.57
N ALA A 105 -2.79 -5.18 8.31
CA ALA A 105 -3.14 -3.99 9.05
C ALA A 105 -2.51 -2.78 8.36
N VAL A 106 -3.23 -1.65 8.29
CA VAL A 106 -2.58 -0.38 7.94
C VAL A 106 -1.82 0.11 9.17
N GLY A 107 -0.49 0.14 9.09
CA GLY A 107 0.36 0.63 10.17
C GLY A 107 0.63 2.14 10.06
N ARG A 108 0.86 2.63 8.84
CA ARG A 108 1.17 4.04 8.59
C ARG A 108 0.69 4.47 7.20
N LEU A 109 0.29 5.73 7.08
CA LEU A 109 -0.07 6.37 5.83
C LEU A 109 0.52 7.78 5.81
N GLY A 110 1.08 8.19 4.68
CA GLY A 110 1.72 9.51 4.55
C GLY A 110 2.23 9.77 3.14
N ARG A 111 2.91 10.90 2.94
CA ARG A 111 3.56 11.20 1.66
C ARG A 111 4.63 10.14 1.38
N ALA A 112 4.70 9.72 0.12
CA ALA A 112 5.61 8.66 -0.26
C ALA A 112 7.07 9.01 0.04
N VAL A 113 7.53 10.21 -0.32
CA VAL A 113 8.92 10.65 -0.05
C VAL A 113 9.28 10.52 1.44
N GLU A 114 8.44 11.05 2.32
CA GLU A 114 8.69 11.06 3.77
C GLU A 114 8.72 9.65 4.39
N ILE A 115 7.86 8.74 3.92
CA ILE A 115 7.80 7.37 4.44
C ILE A 115 8.95 6.54 3.88
N VAL A 116 9.30 6.72 2.61
CA VAL A 116 10.39 5.97 1.97
C VAL A 116 11.74 6.36 2.55
N GLU A 117 12.02 7.65 2.75
CA GLU A 117 13.24 8.10 3.41
C GLU A 117 13.37 7.52 4.83
N ARG A 118 12.27 7.51 5.60
CA ARG A 118 12.28 6.92 6.96
C ARG A 118 12.45 5.41 6.97
N ASN A 119 11.97 4.70 5.96
CA ASN A 119 12.14 3.25 5.84
C ASN A 119 13.51 2.85 5.25
N ALA A 120 14.18 3.75 4.50
CA ALA A 120 15.51 3.51 3.94
C ALA A 120 16.66 3.77 4.93
N LEU A 121 16.36 4.37 6.09
CA LEU A 121 17.32 4.68 7.16
C LEU A 121 17.32 3.64 8.30
N VAL A 122 16.66 2.49 8.11
CA VAL A 122 16.59 1.36 9.07
C VAL A 122 17.12 0.11 8.39
#